data_AF-A0A3Q0IZ74-F1
#
_entry.id   AF-A0A3Q0IZ74-F1
#
_cell.length_a   1.000
_cell.length_b   1.000
_cell.length_c   1.000
_cell.angle_alpha   90.00
_cell.angle_beta   90.00
_cell.angle_gamma   90.00
#
_symmetry.space_group_name_H-M   'P 1'
#
loop_
_entity.id
_entity.type
_entity.pdbx_description
1 polymer ?
#
loop_
_entity_poly.entity_id
_entity_poly.type
_entity_poly.pdbx_seq_one_letter_code
_entity_poly.pdbx_strand_id
1 'polypeptide(L)'
;MIADTTEVKLRILGKYVVQITPAFKCAGVWPRSASQWPQPDIAWPHPSIVAEIKAEGFDLLSKETFNITGKQSALEGDAWVMSFLEVEKRLLLGGCRRKCLSVLKTLRNRHLDLPGNPITNYCMKSLLLYECEKHPSENDWEDHCVGDRINGIFLQLISCLQCKRCPNYFVPQLDLFKGKTPSSLENAAKQVWRLTRELLTNSSALDKL
;
A
#
# COMPACT_ATOMS: atom_id res chain seq x y z
N MET A 1 4.17 28.35 2.32
CA MET A 1 2.70 28.35 2.50
C MET A 1 2.21 26.91 2.43
N ILE A 2 1.24 26.48 3.26
CA ILE A 2 0.45 25.27 2.94
C ILE A 2 -0.49 25.72 1.81
N ALA A 3 -0.53 25.00 0.69
CA ALA A 3 -1.50 25.31 -0.36
C ALA A 3 -2.92 25.15 0.19
N ASP A 4 -3.85 25.99 -0.26
CA ASP A 4 -5.25 25.91 0.17
C ASP A 4 -5.78 24.48 -0.01
N THR A 5 -6.39 23.95 1.04
CA THR A 5 -6.83 22.55 1.12
C THR A 5 -8.02 22.46 2.05
N THR A 6 -8.95 21.58 1.73
CA THR A 6 -10.10 21.21 2.57
C THR A 6 -9.71 20.32 3.75
N GLU A 7 -8.47 19.81 3.76
CA GLU A 7 -7.93 18.94 4.79
C GLU A 7 -7.39 19.72 5.99
N VAL A 8 -7.65 19.23 7.21
CA VAL A 8 -7.06 19.80 8.43
C VAL A 8 -5.58 19.44 8.51
N LYS A 9 -4.70 20.39 8.17
CA LYS A 9 -3.23 20.22 8.19
C LYS A 9 -2.54 21.23 9.11
N LEU A 10 -1.75 20.72 10.04
CA LEU A 10 -0.90 21.51 10.93
C LEU A 10 0.54 21.51 10.41
N ARG A 11 1.16 22.70 10.35
CA ARG A 11 2.61 22.84 10.11
C ARG A 11 3.31 23.08 11.43
N ILE A 12 4.14 22.12 11.84
CA ILE A 12 4.85 22.16 13.13
C ILE A 12 6.32 22.51 12.88
N LEU A 13 6.78 23.59 13.50
CA LEU A 13 8.18 24.08 13.45
C LEU A 13 8.73 24.30 12.03
N GLY A 14 7.86 24.49 11.03
CA GLY A 14 8.25 24.63 9.62
C GLY A 14 8.83 23.36 8.98
N LYS A 15 8.95 22.25 9.72
CA LYS A 15 9.62 21.01 9.28
C LYS A 15 8.64 19.86 9.08
N TYR A 16 7.58 19.80 9.88
CA TYR A 16 6.62 18.70 9.85
C TYR A 16 5.26 19.18 9.39
N VAL A 17 4.57 18.31 8.65
CA VAL A 17 3.17 18.49 8.29
C VAL A 17 2.40 17.31 8.87
N VAL A 18 1.41 17.61 9.70
CA VAL A 18 0.52 16.61 10.31
C VAL A 18 -0.89 16.85 9.77
N GLN A 19 -1.47 15.85 9.11
CA GLN A 19 -2.87 15.85 8.71
C GLN A 19 -3.68 15.17 9.80
N ILE A 20 -4.75 15.83 10.26
CA ILE A 20 -5.73 15.27 11.19
C ILE A 20 -6.97 14.95 10.37
N THR A 21 -7.38 13.68 10.35
CA THR A 21 -8.52 13.22 9.55
C THR A 21 -9.59 12.70 10.49
N PRO A 22 -10.76 13.37 10.59
CA PRO A 22 -11.90 12.83 11.32
C PRO A 22 -12.29 11.45 10.78
N ALA A 23 -12.67 10.54 11.66
CA ALA A 23 -12.97 9.17 11.29
C ALA A 23 -14.08 8.56 12.14
N PHE A 24 -14.86 7.65 11.53
CA PHE A 24 -15.76 6.75 12.22
C PHE A 24 -15.22 5.32 12.18
N LYS A 25 -15.16 4.64 13.32
CA LYS A 25 -14.83 3.22 13.38
C LYS A 25 -16.08 2.37 13.12
N CYS A 26 -16.01 1.48 12.14
CA CYS A 26 -17.07 0.55 11.77
C CYS A 26 -16.68 -0.87 12.17
N ALA A 27 -16.89 -1.22 13.45
CA ALA A 27 -16.60 -2.56 13.97
C ALA A 27 -17.76 -3.55 13.76
N GLY A 28 -17.46 -4.85 13.69
CA GLY A 28 -18.45 -5.92 13.52
C GLY A 28 -19.10 -6.00 12.13
N VAL A 29 -18.65 -5.16 11.19
CA VAL A 29 -19.16 -5.10 9.82
C VAL A 29 -18.02 -5.11 8.82
N TRP A 30 -18.22 -5.81 7.70
CA TRP A 30 -17.27 -5.83 6.58
C TRP A 30 -17.90 -5.19 5.34
N PRO A 31 -17.19 -4.31 4.62
CA PRO A 31 -17.80 -3.58 3.52
C PRO A 31 -18.04 -4.50 2.32
N ARG A 32 -19.20 -4.35 1.67
CA ARG A 32 -19.59 -5.16 0.51
C ARG A 32 -18.61 -5.05 -0.65
N SER A 33 -17.98 -3.89 -0.83
CA SER A 33 -16.95 -3.68 -1.85
C SER A 33 -15.69 -4.54 -1.66
N ALA A 34 -15.48 -5.08 -0.45
CA ALA A 34 -14.39 -5.98 -0.09
C ALA A 34 -14.88 -7.39 0.30
N SER A 35 -16.14 -7.74 0.02
CA SER A 35 -16.72 -9.03 0.45
C SER A 35 -16.11 -10.23 -0.26
N GLN A 36 -15.48 -10.02 -1.41
CA GLN A 36 -14.74 -11.05 -2.15
C GLN A 36 -13.46 -11.48 -1.45
N TRP A 37 -13.02 -10.77 -0.42
CA TRP A 37 -11.86 -11.17 0.38
C TRP A 37 -12.28 -12.10 1.54
N PRO A 38 -11.51 -13.18 1.82
CA PRO A 38 -10.37 -13.69 1.04
C PRO A 38 -10.82 -14.43 -0.23
N GLN A 39 -9.93 -14.57 -1.21
CA GLN A 39 -10.19 -15.37 -2.41
C GLN A 39 -10.28 -16.87 -2.05
N PRO A 40 -11.24 -17.65 -2.59
CA PRO A 40 -11.49 -19.03 -2.18
C PRO A 40 -10.31 -19.99 -2.39
N ASP A 41 -9.46 -19.72 -3.36
CA ASP A 41 -8.30 -20.51 -3.76
C ASP A 41 -7.02 -20.14 -2.98
N ILE A 42 -7.08 -19.13 -2.12
CA ILE A 42 -5.92 -18.64 -1.37
C ILE A 42 -5.96 -19.18 0.07
N ALA A 43 -4.90 -19.89 0.45
CA ALA A 43 -4.75 -20.54 1.76
C ALA A 43 -4.33 -19.58 2.89
N TRP A 44 -4.06 -18.30 2.57
CA TRP A 44 -3.66 -17.28 3.52
C TRP A 44 -4.62 -16.08 3.51
N PRO A 45 -4.94 -15.50 4.68
CA PRO A 45 -4.55 -15.94 6.02
C PRO A 45 -5.41 -17.13 6.49
N HIS A 46 -5.04 -17.73 7.61
CA HIS A 46 -5.83 -18.79 8.24
C HIS A 46 -7.27 -18.31 8.52
N PRO A 47 -8.31 -19.18 8.36
CA PRO A 47 -9.71 -18.77 8.51
C PRO A 47 -10.06 -18.10 9.85
N SER A 48 -9.38 -18.44 10.95
CA SER A 48 -9.57 -17.76 12.24
C SER A 48 -9.18 -16.28 12.17
N ILE A 49 -8.05 -15.97 11.52
CA ILE A 49 -7.60 -14.59 11.30
C ILE A 49 -8.59 -13.86 10.38
N VAL A 50 -9.14 -14.53 9.36
CA VAL A 50 -10.18 -13.92 8.50
C VAL A 50 -11.39 -13.49 9.33
N ALA A 51 -11.87 -14.35 10.24
CA ALA A 51 -13.00 -14.03 11.11
C ALA A 51 -12.69 -12.85 12.04
N GLU A 52 -11.50 -12.82 12.64
CA GLU A 52 -11.04 -11.71 13.49
C GLU A 52 -10.92 -10.39 12.72
N ILE A 53 -10.42 -10.43 11.47
CA ILE A 53 -10.29 -9.26 10.60
C ILE A 53 -11.68 -8.70 10.24
N LYS A 54 -12.61 -9.57 9.87
CA LYS A 54 -13.99 -9.16 9.55
C LYS A 54 -14.73 -8.62 10.78
N ALA A 55 -14.46 -9.16 11.97
CA ALA A 55 -15.02 -8.67 13.22
C ALA A 55 -14.45 -7.31 13.65
N GLU A 56 -13.17 -7.04 13.40
CA GLU A 56 -12.55 -5.73 13.66
C GLU A 56 -13.13 -4.63 12.79
N GLY A 57 -13.43 -4.96 11.52
CA GLY A 57 -14.04 -4.05 10.56
C GLY A 57 -13.05 -3.06 9.95
N PHE A 58 -13.48 -1.82 9.75
CA PHE A 58 -12.74 -0.78 9.04
C PHE A 58 -13.10 0.62 9.54
N ASP A 59 -12.34 1.63 9.11
CA ASP A 59 -12.64 3.02 9.42
C ASP A 59 -13.15 3.77 8.19
N LEU A 60 -14.04 4.73 8.40
CA LEU A 60 -14.47 5.72 7.42
C LEU A 60 -13.78 7.04 7.71
N LEU A 61 -12.99 7.54 6.78
CA LEU A 61 -12.20 8.77 6.92
C LEU A 61 -12.85 9.93 6.16
N SER A 62 -13.00 11.08 6.81
CA SER A 62 -13.41 12.34 6.19
C SER A 62 -12.21 13.00 5.52
N LYS A 63 -11.86 12.55 4.32
CA LYS A 63 -10.77 13.10 3.51
C LYS A 63 -11.09 13.01 2.03
N GLU A 64 -10.48 13.86 1.22
CA GLU A 64 -10.61 13.80 -0.22
C GLU A 64 -9.85 12.59 -0.81
N THR A 65 -10.33 12.10 -1.94
CA THR A 65 -9.58 11.16 -2.78
C THR A 65 -9.07 11.88 -4.01
N PHE A 66 -7.80 11.64 -4.37
CA PHE A 66 -7.09 12.28 -5.49
C PHE A 66 -7.69 12.03 -6.89
N ASN A 67 -8.83 11.35 -6.97
CA ASN A 67 -9.38 10.79 -8.20
C ASN A 67 -10.59 11.54 -8.76
N ILE A 68 -10.95 12.70 -8.20
CA ILE A 68 -12.20 13.42 -8.55
C ILE A 68 -11.91 14.88 -8.88
N THR A 69 -10.88 15.14 -9.69
CA THR A 69 -10.81 16.40 -10.43
C THR A 69 -11.57 16.23 -11.75
N GLY A 70 -12.87 16.57 -11.77
CA GLY A 70 -13.59 16.71 -13.05
C GLY A 70 -15.09 16.41 -13.08
N LYS A 71 -15.70 15.86 -12.03
CA LYS A 71 -17.17 15.70 -11.94
C LYS A 71 -17.64 16.12 -10.56
N GLN A 72 -17.98 17.39 -10.40
CA GLN A 72 -18.69 17.86 -9.22
C GLN A 72 -20.15 17.40 -9.33
N SER A 73 -20.45 16.18 -8.87
CA SER A 73 -21.81 15.89 -8.41
C SER A 73 -21.90 16.32 -6.94
N ALA A 74 -22.98 16.99 -6.56
CA ALA A 74 -23.18 17.52 -5.20
C ALA A 74 -23.18 16.44 -4.10
N LEU A 75 -23.20 15.15 -4.47
CA LEU A 75 -23.19 13.98 -3.57
C LEU A 75 -21.77 13.50 -3.22
N GLU A 76 -20.75 13.93 -3.96
CA GLU A 76 -19.38 13.40 -3.84
C GLU A 76 -18.51 14.12 -2.80
N GLY A 77 -18.88 15.35 -2.41
CA GLY A 77 -18.24 16.09 -1.31
C GLY A 77 -18.48 15.47 0.07
N ASP A 78 -19.45 14.57 0.19
CA ASP A 78 -19.90 13.97 1.46
C ASP A 78 -19.52 12.49 1.61
N ALA A 79 -18.73 11.94 0.68
CA ALA A 79 -18.32 10.54 0.72
C ALA A 79 -17.13 10.30 1.67
N TRP A 80 -17.17 9.17 2.38
CA TRP A 80 -16.12 8.77 3.31
C TRP A 80 -15.15 7.78 2.67
N VAL A 81 -13.86 7.91 2.97
CA VAL A 81 -12.82 7.01 2.46
C VAL A 81 -12.67 5.81 3.39
N MET A 82 -12.84 4.60 2.86
CA MET A 82 -12.57 3.37 3.61
C MET A 82 -11.07 3.24 3.92
N SER A 83 -10.77 2.91 5.17
CA SER A 83 -9.43 2.65 5.68
C SER A 83 -9.40 1.32 6.40
N PHE A 84 -8.47 0.46 5.98
CA PHE A 84 -8.25 -0.87 6.54
C PHE A 84 -6.99 -0.91 7.43
N LEU A 85 -6.56 0.23 7.97
CA LEU A 85 -5.24 0.37 8.60
C LEU A 85 -4.95 -0.68 9.68
N GLU A 86 -5.87 -0.88 10.62
CA GLU A 86 -5.67 -1.79 11.75
C GLU A 86 -5.71 -3.25 11.32
N VAL A 87 -6.59 -3.62 10.39
CA VAL A 87 -6.65 -4.98 9.85
C VAL A 87 -5.43 -5.31 8.98
N GLU A 88 -4.94 -4.36 8.18
CA GLU A 88 -3.67 -4.51 7.44
C GLU A 88 -2.49 -4.73 8.40
N LYS A 89 -2.44 -4.02 9.53
CA LYS A 89 -1.38 -4.23 10.55
C LYS A 89 -1.47 -5.61 11.19
N ARG A 90 -2.69 -6.13 11.41
CA ARG A 90 -2.92 -7.46 11.97
C ARG A 90 -2.52 -8.55 10.99
N LEU A 91 -2.88 -8.42 9.71
CA LEU A 91 -2.47 -9.36 8.65
C LEU A 91 -0.95 -9.47 8.52
N LEU A 92 -0.22 -8.38 8.78
CA LEU A 92 1.24 -8.36 8.72
C LEU A 92 1.92 -8.82 10.02
N LEU A 93 1.20 -9.45 10.95
CA LEU A 93 1.82 -10.12 12.10
C LEU A 93 2.46 -11.45 11.65
N GLY A 94 3.46 -11.91 12.42
CA GLY A 94 4.21 -13.14 12.12
C GLY A 94 5.37 -12.95 11.16
N GLY A 95 6.40 -13.76 11.36
CA GLY A 95 7.62 -13.78 10.55
C GLY A 95 8.27 -12.41 10.36
N CYS A 96 8.87 -12.23 9.19
CA CYS A 96 9.59 -11.05 8.77
C CYS A 96 8.73 -10.04 7.99
N ARG A 97 7.40 -10.24 7.90
CA ARG A 97 6.47 -9.39 7.11
C ARG A 97 6.61 -7.90 7.43
N ARG A 98 6.62 -7.51 8.72
CA ARG A 98 6.81 -6.10 9.12
C ARG A 98 8.23 -5.59 8.82
N LYS A 99 9.24 -6.45 8.93
CA LYS A 99 10.63 -6.11 8.58
C LYS A 99 10.73 -5.83 7.08
N CYS A 100 10.14 -6.68 6.24
CA CYS A 100 10.00 -6.45 4.80
C CYS A 100 9.31 -5.10 4.52
N LEU A 101 8.16 -4.82 5.16
CA LEU A 101 7.47 -3.53 4.98
C LEU A 101 8.36 -2.33 5.33
N SER A 102 9.11 -2.41 6.43
CA SER A 102 10.02 -1.34 6.84
C SER A 102 11.14 -1.13 5.82
N VAL A 103 11.77 -2.20 5.32
CA VAL A 103 12.80 -2.09 4.29
C VAL A 103 12.23 -1.52 2.99
N LEU A 104 11.08 -2.00 2.53
CA LEU A 104 10.40 -1.51 1.33
C LEU A 104 10.09 0.00 1.42
N LYS A 105 9.60 0.47 2.57
CA LYS A 105 9.33 1.90 2.81
C LYS A 105 10.62 2.72 2.80
N THR A 106 11.69 2.22 3.41
CA THR A 106 12.99 2.89 3.42
C THR A 106 13.54 3.02 2.00
N LEU A 107 13.55 1.93 1.24
CA LEU A 107 13.99 1.92 -0.16
C LEU A 107 13.11 2.86 -1.02
N ARG A 108 11.79 2.85 -0.82
CA ARG A 108 10.88 3.79 -1.49
C ARG A 108 11.25 5.23 -1.20
N ASN A 109 11.42 5.59 0.08
CA ASN A 109 11.67 6.96 0.49
C ASN A 109 13.04 7.48 0.05
N ARG A 110 14.06 6.62 -0.01
CA ARG A 110 15.42 7.01 -0.41
C ARG A 110 15.62 7.03 -1.92
N HIS A 111 15.04 6.08 -2.65
CA HIS A 111 15.41 5.81 -4.04
C HIS A 111 14.25 5.96 -5.02
N LEU A 112 13.00 5.97 -4.55
CA LEU A 112 11.79 5.98 -5.39
C LEU A 112 10.84 7.15 -5.05
N ASP A 113 11.32 8.19 -4.37
CA ASP A 113 10.59 9.44 -4.18
C ASP A 113 10.71 10.29 -5.45
N LEU A 114 9.94 9.91 -6.47
CA LEU A 114 10.03 10.44 -7.82
C LEU A 114 9.01 11.58 -8.06
N PRO A 115 9.27 12.47 -9.03
CA PRO A 115 8.30 13.48 -9.46
C PRO A 115 6.93 12.87 -9.82
N GLY A 116 5.86 13.47 -9.29
CA GLY A 116 4.48 12.96 -9.42
C GLY A 116 4.10 11.89 -8.39
N ASN A 117 5.04 11.47 -7.53
CA ASN A 117 4.85 10.46 -6.49
C ASN A 117 4.07 9.22 -7.00
N PRO A 118 4.56 8.54 -8.06
CA PRO A 118 3.86 7.41 -8.66
C PRO A 118 3.77 6.20 -7.73
N ILE A 119 4.72 6.05 -6.80
CA ILE A 119 4.83 4.92 -5.88
C ILE A 119 4.70 5.44 -4.45
N THR A 120 3.62 5.06 -3.77
CA THR A 120 3.41 5.42 -2.36
C THR A 120 3.83 4.31 -1.41
N ASN A 121 4.02 4.63 -0.13
CA ASN A 121 4.20 3.62 0.92
C ASN A 121 2.99 2.68 1.04
N TYR A 122 1.82 3.11 0.59
CA TYR A 122 0.62 2.26 0.56
C TYR A 122 0.70 1.21 -0.55
N CYS A 123 1.22 1.56 -1.74
CA CYS A 123 1.51 0.58 -2.80
C CYS A 123 2.41 -0.56 -2.28
N MET A 124 3.47 -0.23 -1.54
CA MET A 124 4.36 -1.23 -0.94
C MET A 124 3.64 -2.16 0.04
N LYS A 125 2.74 -1.61 0.86
CA LYS A 125 1.96 -2.41 1.80
C LYS A 125 0.97 -3.33 1.09
N SER A 126 0.26 -2.82 0.06
CA SER A 126 -0.68 -3.64 -0.71
C SER A 126 0.02 -4.77 -1.45
N LEU A 127 1.19 -4.52 -2.05
CA LEU A 127 1.96 -5.57 -2.72
C LEU A 127 2.53 -6.61 -1.73
N LEU A 128 2.92 -6.20 -0.52
CA LEU A 128 3.32 -7.14 0.52
C LEU A 128 2.16 -8.08 0.93
N LEU A 129 0.93 -7.57 1.01
CA LEU A 129 -0.24 -8.41 1.30
C LEU A 129 -0.50 -9.42 0.18
N TYR A 130 -0.39 -9.01 -1.09
CA TYR A 130 -0.44 -9.96 -2.23
C TYR A 130 0.72 -10.96 -2.21
N GLU A 131 1.92 -10.56 -1.79
CA GLU A 131 3.04 -11.48 -1.66
C GLU A 131 2.80 -12.55 -0.58
N CYS A 132 2.04 -12.22 0.48
CA CYS A 132 1.59 -13.18 1.49
C CYS A 132 0.60 -14.20 0.93
N GLU A 133 -0.26 -13.81 -0.01
CA GLU A 133 -1.15 -14.77 -0.70
C GLU A 133 -0.36 -15.75 -1.58
N LYS A 134 0.70 -15.28 -2.24
CA LYS A 134 1.59 -16.12 -3.05
C LYS A 134 2.45 -17.08 -2.22
N HIS A 135 2.80 -16.67 -1.01
CA HIS A 135 3.66 -17.42 -0.09
C HIS A 135 2.92 -17.61 1.25
N PRO A 136 1.94 -18.52 1.30
CA PRO A 136 1.02 -18.62 2.43
C PRO A 136 1.65 -19.27 3.68
N SER A 137 2.77 -19.98 3.54
CA SER A 137 3.43 -20.68 4.65
C SER A 137 4.18 -19.72 5.54
N GLU A 138 4.13 -19.92 6.87
CA GLU A 138 4.93 -19.11 7.80
C GLU A 138 6.44 -19.27 7.57
N ASN A 139 6.88 -20.43 7.07
CA ASN A 139 8.29 -20.68 6.75
C ASN A 139 8.80 -19.75 5.63
N ASP A 140 7.91 -19.33 4.71
CA ASP A 140 8.27 -18.39 3.62
C ASP A 140 8.50 -16.95 4.12
N TRP A 141 8.21 -16.71 5.40
CA TRP A 141 8.35 -15.44 6.09
C TRP A 141 9.34 -15.52 7.24
N GLU A 142 10.25 -16.48 7.25
CA GLU A 142 11.37 -16.46 8.18
C GLU A 142 12.36 -15.32 7.85
N ASP A 143 13.23 -14.99 8.80
CA ASP A 143 14.17 -13.87 8.66
C ASP A 143 15.15 -14.04 7.48
N HIS A 144 15.49 -15.27 7.13
CA HIS A 144 16.36 -15.55 5.99
C HIS A 144 15.67 -15.30 4.64
N CYS A 145 14.34 -15.28 4.58
CA CYS A 145 13.56 -15.05 3.36
C CYS A 145 13.37 -13.56 3.00
N VAL A 146 13.82 -12.62 3.86
CA VAL A 146 13.57 -11.17 3.68
C VAL A 146 14.01 -10.68 2.30
N GLY A 147 15.20 -11.10 1.84
CA GLY A 147 15.72 -10.73 0.52
C GLY A 147 14.81 -11.20 -0.61
N ASP A 148 14.40 -12.47 -0.58
CA ASP A 148 13.53 -13.06 -1.60
C ASP A 148 12.16 -12.37 -1.64
N ARG A 149 11.58 -12.04 -0.48
CA ARG A 149 10.29 -11.33 -0.41
C ARG A 149 10.39 -9.90 -0.94
N ILE A 150 11.46 -9.17 -0.61
CA ILE A 150 11.68 -7.82 -1.15
C ILE A 150 11.82 -7.87 -2.68
N ASN A 151 12.61 -8.82 -3.20
CA ASN A 151 12.80 -9.01 -4.63
C ASN A 151 11.50 -9.36 -5.35
N GLY A 152 10.71 -10.31 -4.84
CA GLY A 152 9.41 -10.69 -5.38
C GLY A 152 8.43 -9.50 -5.45
N ILE A 153 8.38 -8.71 -4.37
CA ILE A 153 7.53 -7.50 -4.30
C ILE A 153 7.97 -6.44 -5.30
N PHE A 154 9.28 -6.22 -5.48
CA PHE A 154 9.77 -5.25 -6.46
C PHE A 154 9.56 -5.70 -7.90
N LEU A 155 9.74 -6.99 -8.21
CA LEU A 155 9.38 -7.53 -9.52
C LEU A 155 7.89 -7.37 -9.80
N GLN A 156 7.04 -7.63 -8.81
CA GLN A 156 5.60 -7.39 -8.92
C GLN A 156 5.29 -5.90 -9.12
N LEU A 157 5.98 -5.01 -8.41
CA LEU A 157 5.81 -3.55 -8.58
C LEU A 157 6.18 -3.10 -10.00
N ILE A 158 7.27 -3.62 -10.57
CA ILE A 158 7.65 -3.32 -11.96
C ILE A 158 6.56 -3.76 -12.93
N SER A 159 6.02 -4.97 -12.74
CA SER A 159 4.90 -5.47 -13.54
C SER A 159 3.67 -4.54 -13.43
N CYS A 160 3.28 -4.16 -12.20
CA CYS A 160 2.18 -3.22 -11.98
C CYS A 160 2.40 -1.87 -12.68
N LEU A 161 3.62 -1.33 -12.63
CA LEU A 161 3.96 -0.05 -13.26
C LEU A 161 3.90 -0.14 -14.79
N GLN A 162 4.43 -1.21 -15.38
CA GLN A 162 4.39 -1.46 -16.82
C GLN A 162 2.95 -1.67 -17.31
N CYS A 163 2.13 -2.40 -16.55
CA CYS A 163 0.71 -2.60 -16.82
C CYS A 163 -0.16 -1.38 -16.45
N LYS A 164 0.42 -0.35 -15.83
CA LYS A 164 -0.24 0.87 -15.38
C LYS A 164 -1.43 0.61 -14.44
N ARG A 165 -1.34 -0.45 -13.63
CA ARG A 165 -2.38 -0.86 -12.69
C ARG A 165 -1.77 -1.50 -11.46
N CYS A 166 -2.14 -1.00 -10.29
CA CYS A 166 -1.80 -1.58 -8.99
C CYS A 166 -3.08 -1.69 -8.15
N PRO A 167 -3.71 -2.88 -8.07
CA PRO A 167 -4.96 -3.03 -7.35
C PRO A 167 -4.78 -2.82 -5.84
N ASN A 168 -5.78 -2.24 -5.19
CA ASN A 168 -5.90 -2.27 -3.74
C ASN A 168 -6.17 -3.71 -3.28
N TYR A 169 -5.53 -4.11 -2.17
CA TYR A 169 -5.61 -5.48 -1.66
C TYR A 169 -7.04 -5.95 -1.33
N PHE A 170 -7.81 -5.16 -0.57
CA PHE A 170 -9.18 -5.55 -0.18
C PHE A 170 -10.23 -5.18 -1.22
N VAL A 171 -9.93 -4.20 -2.08
CA VAL A 171 -10.87 -3.63 -3.07
C VAL A 171 -10.18 -3.64 -4.45
N PRO A 172 -10.00 -4.78 -5.12
CA PRO A 172 -9.17 -4.89 -6.34
C PRO A 172 -9.62 -4.06 -7.55
N GLN A 173 -10.88 -3.59 -7.52
CA GLN A 173 -11.44 -2.64 -8.48
C GLN A 173 -10.89 -1.21 -8.30
N LEU A 174 -10.34 -0.89 -7.14
CA LEU A 174 -9.67 0.37 -6.86
C LEU A 174 -8.21 0.29 -7.28
N ASP A 175 -7.84 1.04 -8.32
CA ASP A 175 -6.45 1.15 -8.78
C ASP A 175 -5.69 2.25 -8.01
N LEU A 176 -4.60 1.86 -7.36
CA LEU A 176 -3.72 2.75 -6.60
C LEU A 176 -2.88 3.67 -7.49
N PHE A 177 -2.77 3.38 -8.79
CA PHE A 177 -2.13 4.26 -9.77
C PHE A 177 -3.09 5.20 -10.49
N LYS A 178 -4.39 5.16 -10.13
CA LYS A 178 -5.36 6.10 -10.69
C LYS A 178 -4.91 7.55 -10.46
N GLY A 179 -5.05 8.38 -11.51
CA GLY A 179 -4.61 9.77 -11.52
C GLY A 179 -3.11 9.98 -11.77
N LYS A 180 -2.29 8.92 -11.87
CA LYS A 180 -0.87 9.03 -12.26
C LYS A 180 -0.72 9.08 -13.78
N THR A 181 0.23 9.88 -14.26
CA THR A 181 0.49 9.98 -15.70
C THR A 181 1.22 8.73 -16.20
N PRO A 182 0.96 8.25 -17.43
CA PRO A 182 1.66 7.11 -18.00
C PRO A 182 3.19 7.27 -18.02
N SER A 183 3.68 8.49 -18.30
CA SER A 183 5.12 8.79 -18.31
C SER A 183 5.75 8.71 -16.91
N SER A 184 5.04 9.13 -15.86
CA SER A 184 5.52 8.99 -14.48
C SER A 184 5.62 7.53 -14.07
N LEU A 185 4.65 6.69 -14.45
CA LEU A 185 4.66 5.25 -14.18
C LEU A 185 5.79 4.54 -14.95
N GLU A 186 6.02 4.88 -16.21
CA GLU A 186 7.11 4.29 -17.00
C GLU A 186 8.49 4.66 -16.44
N ASN A 187 8.70 5.93 -16.08
CA ASN A 187 9.93 6.36 -15.43
C ASN A 187 10.14 5.64 -14.09
N ALA A 188 9.08 5.50 -13.30
CA ALA A 188 9.13 4.75 -12.06
C ALA A 188 9.52 3.28 -12.28
N ALA A 189 8.97 2.62 -13.31
CA ALA A 189 9.35 1.25 -13.65
C ALA A 189 10.86 1.11 -13.92
N LYS A 190 11.45 2.06 -14.66
CA LYS A 190 12.90 2.10 -14.94
C LYS A 190 13.73 2.25 -13.65
N GLN A 191 13.30 3.12 -12.73
CA GLN A 191 14.00 3.33 -11.47
C GLN A 191 13.89 2.12 -10.53
N VAL A 192 12.70 1.52 -10.40
CA VAL A 192 12.51 0.30 -9.62
C VAL A 192 13.37 -0.83 -10.20
N TRP A 193 13.36 -1.04 -11.53
CA TRP A 193 14.21 -2.05 -12.16
C TRP A 193 15.69 -1.85 -11.88
N ARG A 194 16.19 -0.60 -11.97
CA ARG A 194 17.60 -0.30 -11.66
C ARG A 194 17.95 -0.70 -10.23
N LEU A 195 17.11 -0.33 -9.26
CA LEU A 195 17.28 -0.66 -7.85
C LEU A 195 17.22 -2.17 -7.60
N THR A 196 16.22 -2.86 -8.15
CA THR A 196 16.07 -4.31 -8.01
C THR A 196 17.27 -5.05 -8.59
N ARG A 197 17.76 -4.62 -9.77
CA ARG A 197 18.94 -5.22 -10.39
C ARG A 197 20.18 -5.05 -9.52
N GLU A 198 20.37 -3.90 -8.89
CA GLU A 198 21.47 -3.69 -7.95
C GLU A 198 21.38 -4.61 -6.74
N LEU A 199 20.20 -4.72 -6.13
CA LEU A 199 19.94 -5.64 -5.00
C LEU A 199 20.19 -7.11 -5.35
N LEU A 200 19.85 -7.52 -6.59
CA LEU A 200 20.04 -8.91 -7.04
C LEU A 200 21.48 -9.25 -7.41
N THR A 201 22.24 -8.28 -7.90
CA THR A 201 23.60 -8.51 -8.45
C THR A 201 24.71 -8.22 -7.46
N ASN A 202 24.44 -7.51 -6.37
CA ASN A 202 25.44 -7.12 -5.39
C ASN A 202 24.95 -7.45 -3.97
N SER A 203 25.59 -8.43 -3.33
CA SER A 203 25.30 -8.84 -1.94
C SER A 203 25.55 -7.74 -0.90
N SER A 204 26.34 -6.72 -1.24
CA SER A 204 26.60 -5.53 -0.41
C SER A 204 25.79 -4.29 -0.82
N ALA A 205 24.79 -4.44 -1.71
CA ALA A 205 24.01 -3.32 -2.22
C ALA A 205 23.39 -2.47 -1.09
N LEU A 206 22.87 -3.13 -0.06
CA LEU A 206 22.20 -2.45 1.06
C LEU A 206 23.13 -1.55 1.88
N ASP A 207 24.44 -1.81 1.89
CA ASP A 207 25.40 -0.97 2.62
C ASP A 207 25.52 0.44 2.02
N LYS A 208 25.13 0.60 0.75
CA LYS A 208 25.26 1.84 -0.02
C LYS A 208 23.91 2.50 -0.35
N LEU A 209 22.78 1.89 0.05
CA LEU A 209 21.41 2.28 -0.31
C LEU A 209 20.60 2.91 0.86
#